data_AF-A0A545UI45-F1
#
_entry.id   AF-A0A545UI45-F1
#
_cell.length_a   1.000
_cell.length_b   1.000
_cell.length_c   1.000
_cell.angle_alpha   90.00
_cell.angle_beta   90.00
_cell.angle_gamma   90.00
#
_symmetry.space_group_name_H-M   'P 1'
#
loop_
_entity.id
_entity.type
_entity.pdbx_description
1 polymer ?
#
loop_
_entity_poly.entity_id
_entity_poly.type
_entity_poly.pdbx_seq_one_letter_code
_entity_poly.pdbx_strand_id
1 'polypeptide(L)'
;MKKPLYIFLLCSLCFISNVVLANDKGEIDTREIYLVRHAEKQPSSGKDPSLTETGKKRAQHLAELLKSRSISAVYSTQYKRTLETATPLANQLNLKVQHYDPRKLKEFAEEIKNASGNVLIVGHSNTTPSLVFLLGGDPHGDIDDSYYERLYQLNFTGNKVATQLLKTKPQVNRAKPGKIQFNPERFFNGQLKYRMSMRGKPVGESTHYFKRQGNDFLLHEKTVLKDFNIDADINVVVDGKTFSPKKMEMKGSMGAPVDIQLAWSDQQVRGHSLMSRAQFKTQGKIKVDRKLSPNVVERTASIMLAHLVKLDKQKAFAVQWYNGYDNTTRDIEISYQGEEKVVVPAGTFDTYKIRYQGGAPSQLFYIAKGKQPKVVKIEVIASPWLYELIE
;
A
#
# COMPACT_ATOMS: atom_id res chain seq x y z
N MET A 1 26.34 34.89 -98.73
CA MET A 1 27.03 35.67 -97.68
C MET A 1 26.47 35.27 -96.31
N LYS A 2 27.33 35.16 -95.28
CA LYS A 2 27.04 35.19 -93.82
C LYS A 2 26.23 34.02 -93.18
N LYS A 3 26.83 33.37 -92.16
CA LYS A 3 26.19 32.80 -90.94
C LYS A 3 25.73 33.99 -90.03
N PRO A 4 24.72 33.95 -89.13
CA PRO A 4 24.72 33.24 -87.80
C PRO A 4 23.28 32.79 -87.34
N LEU A 5 22.89 32.69 -86.06
CA LEU A 5 23.27 31.71 -85.00
C LEU A 5 22.30 31.74 -83.75
N TYR A 6 21.90 30.57 -83.22
CA TYR A 6 21.33 30.27 -81.85
C TYR A 6 19.93 30.73 -81.36
N ILE A 7 19.53 30.05 -80.26
CA ILE A 7 18.56 30.35 -79.16
C ILE A 7 17.18 29.64 -79.27
N PHE A 8 16.94 28.47 -78.63
CA PHE A 8 16.56 28.19 -77.21
C PHE A 8 15.22 28.81 -76.74
N LEU A 9 14.18 27.98 -76.46
CA LEU A 9 13.56 27.86 -75.12
C LEU A 9 12.56 26.69 -75.00
N LEU A 10 12.24 26.33 -73.76
CA LEU A 10 11.50 25.14 -73.30
C LEU A 10 10.01 25.13 -73.65
N CYS A 11 9.47 23.96 -73.98
CA CYS A 11 8.04 23.65 -73.79
C CYS A 11 7.78 23.19 -72.35
N SER A 12 6.98 23.93 -71.59
CA SER A 12 6.48 23.50 -70.27
C SER A 12 5.24 22.61 -70.41
N LEU A 13 5.43 21.28 -70.36
CA LEU A 13 4.30 20.38 -70.08
C LEU A 13 3.94 20.46 -68.59
N CYS A 14 2.76 21.00 -68.29
CA CYS A 14 2.18 20.91 -66.95
C CYS A 14 1.74 19.48 -66.65
N PHE A 15 2.64 18.68 -66.06
CA PHE A 15 2.23 17.47 -65.35
C PHE A 15 1.50 17.88 -64.07
N ILE A 16 0.17 17.76 -64.07
CA ILE A 16 -0.64 17.86 -62.84
C ILE A 16 -0.39 16.59 -62.03
N SER A 17 0.58 16.64 -61.12
CA SER A 17 0.75 15.62 -60.09
C SER A 17 -0.42 15.70 -59.13
N ASN A 18 -1.28 14.67 -59.13
CA ASN A 18 -2.21 14.42 -58.05
C ASN A 18 -1.40 14.08 -56.80
N VAL A 19 -0.99 15.11 -56.05
CA VAL A 19 -0.48 14.94 -54.69
C VAL A 19 -1.65 14.46 -53.85
N VAL A 20 -1.73 13.14 -53.67
CA VAL A 20 -2.51 12.56 -52.59
C VAL A 20 -1.85 13.04 -51.31
N LEU A 21 -2.42 14.12 -50.73
CA LEU A 21 -2.13 14.51 -49.37
C LEU A 21 -2.57 13.35 -48.49
N ALA A 22 -1.60 12.52 -48.08
CA ALA A 22 -1.80 11.53 -47.04
C ALA A 22 -2.32 12.29 -45.82
N ASN A 23 -3.61 12.11 -45.55
CA ASN A 23 -4.29 12.78 -44.46
C ASN A 23 -3.91 12.04 -43.19
N ASP A 24 -2.67 12.27 -42.73
CA ASP A 24 -2.11 11.73 -41.48
C ASP A 24 -2.78 12.42 -40.29
N LYS A 25 -4.08 12.15 -40.17
CA LYS A 25 -4.82 12.23 -38.92
C LYS A 25 -4.30 11.08 -38.07
N GLY A 26 -3.11 11.27 -37.49
CA GLY A 26 -2.55 10.35 -36.50
C GLY A 26 -3.62 10.09 -35.45
N GLU A 27 -4.22 8.90 -35.53
CA GLU A 27 -5.38 8.56 -34.73
C GLU A 27 -4.91 8.53 -33.27
N ILE A 28 -5.49 9.40 -32.43
CA ILE A 28 -5.06 9.52 -31.04
C ILE A 28 -5.41 8.20 -30.38
N ASP A 29 -4.40 7.39 -30.05
CA ASP A 29 -4.58 6.12 -29.34
C ASP A 29 -5.35 6.40 -28.03
N THR A 30 -6.61 5.98 -28.02
CA THR A 30 -7.53 6.07 -26.89
C THR A 30 -7.90 4.67 -26.47
N ARG A 31 -7.44 4.28 -25.28
CA ARG A 31 -7.66 2.95 -24.70
C ARG A 31 -7.70 3.01 -23.18
N GLU A 32 -8.35 2.00 -22.62
CA GLU A 32 -8.61 1.86 -21.19
C GLU A 32 -7.80 0.68 -20.63
N ILE A 33 -6.87 0.95 -19.72
CA ILE A 33 -6.15 -0.10 -18.98
C ILE A 33 -6.80 -0.27 -17.62
N TYR A 34 -7.32 -1.46 -17.37
CA TYR A 34 -7.93 -1.84 -16.12
C TYR A 34 -6.92 -2.58 -15.26
N LEU A 35 -6.61 -2.06 -14.06
CA LEU A 35 -5.69 -2.71 -13.14
C LEU A 35 -6.35 -3.02 -11.82
N VAL A 36 -6.12 -4.22 -11.31
CA VAL A 36 -6.65 -4.68 -10.02
C VAL A 36 -5.62 -5.57 -9.34
N ARG A 37 -5.77 -5.74 -8.03
CA ARG A 37 -5.11 -6.83 -7.28
C ARG A 37 -5.99 -8.08 -7.35
N HIS A 38 -5.44 -9.26 -7.07
CA HIS A 38 -6.29 -10.43 -6.82
C HIS A 38 -7.37 -10.16 -5.77
N ALA A 39 -8.49 -10.88 -5.88
CA ALA A 39 -9.57 -10.90 -4.91
C ALA A 39 -9.19 -11.63 -3.60
N GLU A 40 -10.15 -11.73 -2.68
CA GLU A 40 -10.02 -12.28 -1.33
C GLU A 40 -9.46 -13.71 -1.33
N LYS A 41 -8.21 -13.89 -0.90
CA LYS A 41 -7.52 -15.19 -0.81
C LYS A 41 -7.81 -15.92 0.50
N GLN A 42 -7.77 -17.25 0.49
CA GLN A 42 -7.88 -18.06 1.70
C GLN A 42 -6.76 -17.71 2.71
N PRO A 43 -7.05 -17.67 4.02
CA PRO A 43 -6.02 -17.68 5.06
C PRO A 43 -5.18 -18.95 4.91
N SER A 44 -3.87 -18.82 4.73
CA SER A 44 -3.06 -19.90 4.16
C SER A 44 -2.08 -20.52 5.15
N SER A 45 -2.12 -21.85 5.28
CA SER A 45 -0.97 -22.66 5.73
C SER A 45 0.01 -23.02 4.60
N GLY A 46 -0.38 -22.79 3.33
CA GLY A 46 0.42 -23.05 2.13
C GLY A 46 0.95 -21.79 1.43
N LYS A 47 1.87 -21.98 0.46
CA LYS A 47 2.59 -20.87 -0.21
C LYS A 47 1.78 -20.11 -1.26
N ASP A 48 0.76 -20.73 -1.87
CA ASP A 48 -0.08 -20.08 -2.88
C ASP A 48 -1.58 -20.41 -2.69
N PRO A 49 -2.30 -19.65 -1.86
CA PRO A 49 -3.72 -19.89 -1.60
C PRO A 49 -4.62 -19.54 -2.79
N SER A 50 -5.68 -20.34 -2.93
CA SER A 50 -6.86 -20.07 -3.77
C SER A 50 -7.70 -18.91 -3.18
N LEU A 51 -8.67 -18.42 -3.95
CA LEU A 51 -9.68 -17.48 -3.51
C LEU A 51 -10.66 -18.10 -2.49
N THR A 52 -11.18 -17.24 -1.61
CA THR A 52 -12.39 -17.51 -0.81
C THR A 52 -13.64 -17.47 -1.70
N GLU A 53 -14.78 -17.95 -1.21
CA GLU A 53 -16.05 -17.80 -1.92
C GLU A 53 -16.42 -16.32 -2.15
N THR A 54 -16.08 -15.43 -1.22
CA THR A 54 -16.19 -13.98 -1.42
C THR A 54 -15.30 -13.50 -2.56
N GLY A 55 -14.06 -14.00 -2.62
CA GLY A 55 -13.10 -13.68 -3.69
C GLY A 55 -13.55 -14.16 -5.06
N LYS A 56 -14.11 -15.38 -5.15
CA LYS A 56 -14.70 -15.91 -6.39
C LYS A 56 -15.88 -15.06 -6.86
N LYS A 57 -16.78 -14.67 -5.94
CA LYS A 57 -17.90 -13.75 -6.24
C LYS A 57 -17.40 -12.37 -6.71
N ARG A 58 -16.31 -11.85 -6.13
CA ARG A 58 -15.67 -10.61 -6.58
C ARG A 58 -15.06 -10.75 -7.98
N ALA A 59 -14.42 -11.88 -8.28
CA ALA A 59 -13.87 -12.16 -9.60
C ALA A 59 -14.97 -12.26 -10.69
N GLN A 60 -16.10 -12.89 -10.38
CA GLN A 60 -17.29 -12.89 -11.24
C GLN A 60 -17.87 -11.48 -11.42
N HIS A 61 -17.96 -10.68 -10.34
CA HIS A 61 -18.42 -9.29 -10.44
C HIS A 61 -17.49 -8.40 -11.27
N LEU A 62 -16.17 -8.63 -11.20
CA LEU A 62 -15.18 -7.96 -12.05
C LEU A 62 -15.39 -8.29 -13.53
N ALA A 63 -15.68 -9.56 -13.85
CA ALA A 63 -16.00 -9.97 -15.21
C ALA A 63 -17.26 -9.27 -15.73
N GLU A 64 -18.35 -9.32 -14.95
CA GLU A 64 -19.60 -8.65 -15.29
C GLU A 64 -19.48 -7.11 -15.46
N LEU A 65 -18.57 -6.47 -14.71
CA LEU A 65 -18.28 -5.04 -14.81
C LEU A 65 -17.47 -4.68 -16.07
N LEU A 66 -16.63 -5.60 -16.58
CA LEU A 66 -15.69 -5.35 -17.67
C LEU A 66 -16.07 -6.02 -19.01
N LYS A 67 -17.06 -6.91 -19.05
CA LYS A 67 -17.48 -7.65 -20.26
C LYS A 67 -17.81 -6.76 -21.46
N SER A 68 -18.31 -5.54 -21.22
CA SER A 68 -18.67 -4.56 -22.26
C SER A 68 -17.63 -3.45 -22.44
N ARG A 69 -16.38 -3.68 -22.00
CA ARG A 69 -15.26 -2.71 -22.10
C ARG A 69 -14.28 -3.01 -23.22
N SER A 70 -14.70 -3.82 -24.20
CA SER A 70 -13.90 -4.18 -25.39
C SER A 70 -12.49 -4.66 -25.05
N ILE A 71 -12.37 -5.44 -23.98
CA ILE A 71 -11.08 -5.96 -23.49
C ILE A 71 -10.50 -6.91 -24.55
N SER A 72 -9.32 -6.59 -25.07
CA SER A 72 -8.58 -7.37 -26.07
C SER A 72 -7.59 -8.36 -25.44
N ALA A 73 -7.09 -8.08 -24.24
CA ALA A 73 -6.15 -8.94 -23.53
C ALA A 73 -6.35 -8.93 -22.01
N VAL A 74 -6.03 -10.07 -21.38
CA VAL A 74 -6.07 -10.26 -19.92
C VAL A 74 -4.72 -10.77 -19.44
N TYR A 75 -4.09 -10.04 -18.53
CA TYR A 75 -2.78 -10.35 -17.95
C TYR A 75 -2.90 -10.68 -16.47
N SER A 76 -2.10 -11.63 -16.00
CA SER A 76 -2.06 -12.02 -14.58
C SER A 76 -0.68 -12.56 -14.21
N THR A 77 -0.25 -12.34 -12.96
CA THR A 77 0.88 -13.12 -12.42
C THR A 77 0.46 -14.58 -12.22
N GLN A 78 1.43 -15.50 -12.13
CA GLN A 78 1.20 -16.95 -12.09
C GLN A 78 0.61 -17.49 -10.77
N TYR A 79 0.35 -16.65 -9.77
CA TYR A 79 -0.23 -17.10 -8.50
C TYR A 79 -1.70 -17.52 -8.69
N LYS A 80 -2.12 -18.60 -8.02
CA LYS A 80 -3.48 -19.15 -8.11
C LYS A 80 -4.56 -18.09 -7.89
N ARG A 81 -4.42 -17.26 -6.86
CA ARG A 81 -5.33 -16.14 -6.56
C ARG A 81 -5.44 -15.07 -7.66
N THR A 82 -4.36 -14.73 -8.37
CA THR A 82 -4.40 -13.74 -9.46
C THR A 82 -5.03 -14.38 -10.70
N LEU A 83 -4.69 -15.63 -11.01
CA LEU A 83 -5.31 -16.39 -12.09
C LEU A 83 -6.82 -16.55 -11.88
N GLU A 84 -7.25 -17.04 -10.71
CA GLU A 84 -8.67 -17.21 -10.37
C GLU A 84 -9.46 -15.87 -10.35
N THR A 85 -8.77 -14.74 -10.20
CA THR A 85 -9.40 -13.40 -10.33
C THR A 85 -9.55 -12.98 -11.80
N ALA A 86 -8.60 -13.36 -12.67
CA ALA A 86 -8.59 -13.03 -14.09
C ALA A 86 -9.47 -13.96 -14.95
N THR A 87 -9.51 -15.26 -14.62
CA THR A 87 -10.15 -16.31 -15.41
C THR A 87 -11.62 -16.05 -15.75
N PRO A 88 -12.49 -15.53 -14.85
CA PRO A 88 -13.90 -15.33 -15.19
C PRO A 88 -14.12 -14.39 -16.39
N LEU A 89 -13.39 -13.27 -16.47
CA LEU A 89 -13.47 -12.35 -17.61
C LEU A 89 -12.86 -12.95 -18.87
N ALA A 90 -11.69 -13.60 -18.73
CA ALA A 90 -11.02 -14.23 -19.85
C ALA A 90 -11.92 -15.29 -20.52
N ASN A 91 -12.56 -16.16 -19.72
CA ASN A 91 -13.53 -17.14 -20.21
C ASN A 91 -14.74 -16.47 -20.88
N GLN A 92 -15.31 -15.42 -20.28
CA GLN A 92 -16.48 -14.72 -20.80
C GLN A 92 -16.22 -14.05 -22.16
N LEU A 93 -14.97 -13.68 -22.44
CA LEU A 93 -14.54 -13.05 -23.69
C LEU A 93 -13.81 -14.02 -24.64
N ASN A 94 -13.73 -15.32 -24.31
CA ASN A 94 -12.94 -16.34 -25.03
C ASN A 94 -11.45 -15.97 -25.21
N LEU A 95 -10.88 -15.22 -24.26
CA LEU A 95 -9.47 -14.83 -24.22
C LEU A 95 -8.64 -15.81 -23.38
N LYS A 96 -7.34 -15.90 -23.66
CA LYS A 96 -6.37 -16.55 -22.79
C LYS A 96 -5.82 -15.54 -21.78
N VAL A 97 -5.58 -15.99 -20.55
CA VAL A 97 -4.83 -15.21 -19.55
C VAL A 97 -3.34 -15.28 -19.89
N GLN A 98 -2.74 -14.14 -20.20
CA GLN A 98 -1.31 -13.98 -20.44
C GLN A 98 -0.56 -13.79 -19.11
N HIS A 99 0.70 -14.22 -19.05
CA HIS A 99 1.50 -14.18 -17.83
C HIS A 99 2.56 -13.08 -17.86
N TYR A 100 2.70 -12.35 -16.76
CA TYR A 100 3.77 -11.38 -16.55
C TYR A 100 4.52 -11.62 -15.23
N ASP A 101 5.81 -11.27 -15.19
CA ASP A 101 6.62 -11.39 -13.98
C ASP A 101 6.48 -10.12 -13.11
N PRO A 102 5.94 -10.21 -11.87
CA PRO A 102 5.84 -9.07 -10.97
C PRO A 102 7.17 -8.46 -10.52
N ARG A 103 8.31 -9.07 -10.86
CA ARG A 103 9.67 -8.53 -10.63
C ARG A 103 10.17 -7.66 -11.80
N LYS A 104 9.57 -7.79 -12.99
CA LYS A 104 9.96 -7.11 -14.24
C LYS A 104 8.96 -6.00 -14.64
N LEU A 105 8.37 -5.31 -13.66
CA LEU A 105 7.30 -4.33 -13.90
C LEU A 105 7.67 -3.20 -14.86
N LYS A 106 8.95 -2.82 -14.98
CA LYS A 106 9.39 -1.81 -15.95
C LYS A 106 9.29 -2.32 -17.39
N GLU A 107 9.86 -3.50 -17.65
CA GLU A 107 9.77 -4.16 -18.97
C GLU A 107 8.30 -4.37 -19.37
N PHE A 108 7.48 -4.86 -18.43
CA PHE A 108 6.05 -5.08 -18.65
C PHE A 108 5.25 -3.77 -18.83
N ALA A 109 5.63 -2.67 -18.16
CA ALA A 109 4.99 -1.37 -18.39
C ALA A 109 5.28 -0.83 -19.80
N GLU A 110 6.48 -1.03 -20.34
CA GLU A 110 6.80 -0.66 -21.72
C GLU A 110 6.10 -1.57 -22.75
N GLU A 111 5.98 -2.88 -22.49
CA GLU A 111 5.14 -3.79 -23.29
C GLU A 111 3.70 -3.26 -23.37
N ILE A 112 3.10 -2.96 -22.21
CA ILE A 112 1.71 -2.49 -22.11
C ILE A 112 1.52 -1.06 -22.67
N LYS A 113 2.55 -0.20 -22.66
CA LYS A 113 2.52 1.09 -23.36
C LYS A 113 2.50 0.92 -24.88
N ASN A 114 3.13 -0.11 -25.42
CA ASN A 114 3.16 -0.39 -26.86
C ASN A 114 1.98 -1.28 -27.33
N ALA A 115 1.22 -1.87 -26.41
CA ALA A 115 0.04 -2.69 -26.71
C ALA A 115 -1.20 -1.83 -27.05
N SER A 116 -1.97 -2.25 -28.06
CA SER A 116 -3.21 -1.57 -28.47
C SER A 116 -4.47 -2.19 -27.86
N GLY A 117 -5.53 -1.39 -27.73
CA GLY A 117 -6.82 -1.82 -27.19
C GLY A 117 -6.87 -1.88 -25.67
N ASN A 118 -8.04 -2.25 -25.14
CA ASN A 118 -8.30 -2.22 -23.70
C ASN A 118 -7.84 -3.52 -23.04
N VAL A 119 -7.20 -3.45 -21.87
CA VAL A 119 -6.64 -4.64 -21.22
C VAL A 119 -6.99 -4.72 -19.74
N LEU A 120 -7.16 -5.93 -19.21
CA LEU A 120 -7.21 -6.19 -17.76
C LEU A 120 -5.86 -6.70 -17.27
N ILE A 121 -5.33 -6.15 -16.18
CA ILE A 121 -4.11 -6.59 -15.52
C ILE A 121 -4.39 -6.92 -14.05
N VAL A 122 -4.13 -8.16 -13.64
CA VAL A 122 -4.35 -8.66 -12.28
C VAL A 122 -3.02 -8.91 -11.56
N GLY A 123 -2.78 -8.13 -10.50
CA GLY A 123 -1.53 -8.14 -9.72
C GLY A 123 -1.73 -8.26 -8.21
N HIS A 124 -0.91 -7.54 -7.45
CA HIS A 124 -0.83 -7.61 -5.99
C HIS A 124 -0.95 -6.23 -5.33
N SER A 125 -1.23 -6.21 -4.03
CA SER A 125 -1.33 -5.00 -3.18
C SER A 125 -0.13 -4.04 -3.31
N ASN A 126 1.07 -4.58 -3.54
CA ASN A 126 2.32 -3.82 -3.74
C ASN A 126 2.69 -3.57 -5.22
N THR A 127 2.38 -4.49 -6.14
CA THR A 127 2.78 -4.37 -7.55
C THR A 127 1.79 -3.59 -8.40
N THR A 128 0.48 -3.67 -8.11
CA THR A 128 -0.54 -2.96 -8.90
C THR A 128 -0.37 -1.43 -8.83
N PRO A 129 -0.15 -0.78 -7.66
CA PRO A 129 0.13 0.66 -7.61
C PRO A 129 1.44 1.03 -8.32
N SER A 130 2.47 0.18 -8.21
CA SER A 130 3.74 0.39 -8.89
C SER A 130 3.58 0.38 -10.42
N LEU A 131 2.77 -0.54 -10.95
CA LEU A 131 2.49 -0.62 -12.38
C LEU A 131 1.62 0.54 -12.88
N VAL A 132 0.61 0.97 -12.10
CA VAL A 132 -0.19 2.18 -12.42
C VAL A 132 0.72 3.39 -12.65
N PHE A 133 1.69 3.61 -11.76
CA PHE A 133 2.64 4.71 -11.91
C PHE A 133 3.61 4.54 -13.08
N LEU A 134 4.14 3.32 -13.32
CA LEU A 134 5.02 3.07 -14.47
C LEU A 134 4.29 3.29 -15.81
N LEU A 135 2.97 3.10 -15.82
CA LEU A 135 2.07 3.42 -16.93
C LEU A 135 1.65 4.90 -16.98
N GLY A 136 2.12 5.76 -16.07
CA GLY A 136 1.83 7.20 -16.05
C GLY A 136 0.59 7.63 -15.27
N GLY A 137 -0.09 6.72 -14.57
CA GLY A 137 -1.27 7.00 -13.76
C GLY A 137 -0.99 7.38 -12.29
N ASP A 138 -2.01 7.85 -11.59
CA ASP A 138 -1.98 8.11 -10.13
C ASP A 138 -2.23 6.79 -9.36
N PRO A 139 -1.24 6.28 -8.61
CA PRO A 139 -1.41 5.07 -7.82
C PRO A 139 -2.41 5.21 -6.64
N HIS A 140 -2.81 6.42 -6.25
CA HIS A 140 -3.65 6.70 -5.08
C HIS A 140 -3.14 6.03 -3.78
N GLY A 141 -1.81 6.04 -3.60
CA GLY A 141 -1.11 5.45 -2.44
C GLY A 141 -1.17 3.92 -2.38
N ASP A 142 -0.55 3.32 -1.36
CA ASP A 142 -0.48 1.85 -1.26
C ASP A 142 -1.82 1.23 -0.88
N ILE A 143 -2.03 0.00 -1.35
CA ILE A 143 -3.18 -0.83 -1.00
C ILE A 143 -2.80 -1.70 0.22
N ASP A 144 -3.52 -1.56 1.34
CA ASP A 144 -3.39 -2.51 2.47
C ASP A 144 -3.86 -3.91 2.07
N ASP A 145 -3.24 -4.98 2.60
CA ASP A 145 -3.58 -6.35 2.19
C ASP A 145 -5.01 -6.80 2.53
N SER A 146 -5.75 -6.09 3.39
CA SER A 146 -7.18 -6.34 3.59
C SER A 146 -8.09 -5.71 2.52
N TYR A 147 -7.58 -4.79 1.68
CA TYR A 147 -8.43 -3.97 0.81
C TYR A 147 -8.50 -4.45 -0.65
N TYR A 148 -9.49 -5.30 -0.95
CA TYR A 148 -9.67 -5.99 -2.24
C TYR A 148 -10.46 -5.20 -3.31
N GLU A 149 -10.93 -3.99 -3.01
CA GLU A 149 -12.01 -3.34 -3.77
C GLU A 149 -11.51 -2.33 -4.83
N ARG A 150 -10.21 -2.02 -4.83
CA ARG A 150 -9.63 -0.98 -5.69
C ARG A 150 -9.40 -1.49 -7.11
N LEU A 151 -10.27 -1.07 -8.03
CA LEU A 151 -10.12 -1.21 -9.48
C LEU A 151 -9.69 0.15 -10.05
N TYR A 152 -8.55 0.18 -10.72
CA TYR A 152 -8.08 1.32 -11.50
C TYR A 152 -8.58 1.21 -12.93
N GLN A 153 -8.97 2.34 -13.51
CA GLN A 153 -9.11 2.56 -14.94
C GLN A 153 -8.12 3.67 -15.33
N LEU A 154 -7.18 3.37 -16.22
CA LEU A 154 -6.27 4.34 -16.82
C LEU A 154 -6.74 4.64 -18.24
N ASN A 155 -7.15 5.88 -18.49
CA ASN A 155 -7.57 6.35 -19.79
C ASN A 155 -6.38 6.98 -20.50
N PHE A 156 -5.91 6.31 -21.54
CA PHE A 156 -4.85 6.81 -22.42
C PHE A 156 -5.46 7.74 -23.48
N THR A 157 -4.74 8.79 -23.83
CA THR A 157 -5.09 9.72 -24.92
C THR A 157 -3.77 10.21 -25.50
N GLY A 158 -3.21 9.43 -26.41
CA GLY A 158 -1.78 9.50 -26.74
C GLY A 158 -0.92 9.34 -25.49
N ASN A 159 0.05 10.23 -25.30
CA ASN A 159 0.97 10.19 -24.15
C ASN A 159 0.36 10.67 -22.81
N LYS A 160 -0.91 11.08 -22.77
CA LYS A 160 -1.58 11.51 -21.53
C LYS A 160 -2.34 10.34 -20.91
N VAL A 161 -2.26 10.20 -19.59
CA VAL A 161 -2.93 9.15 -18.83
C VAL A 161 -3.72 9.76 -17.68
N ALA A 162 -5.04 9.57 -17.70
CA ALA A 162 -5.92 9.97 -16.60
C ALA A 162 -6.31 8.73 -15.79
N THR A 163 -6.26 8.82 -14.45
CA THR A 163 -6.62 7.71 -13.57
C THR A 163 -7.97 7.92 -12.92
N GLN A 164 -8.80 6.89 -12.95
CA GLN A 164 -10.07 6.81 -12.26
C GLN A 164 -10.12 5.56 -11.38
N LEU A 165 -10.57 5.70 -10.13
CA LEU A 165 -10.92 4.57 -9.30
C LEU A 165 -12.38 4.20 -9.55
N LEU A 166 -12.62 3.01 -10.10
CA LEU A 166 -13.96 2.51 -10.32
C LEU A 166 -14.58 2.00 -9.02
N LYS A 167 -15.80 2.45 -8.75
CA LYS A 167 -16.61 2.00 -7.61
C LYS A 167 -17.08 0.56 -7.84
N THR A 168 -16.32 -0.41 -7.34
CA THR A 168 -16.90 -1.72 -7.05
C THR A 168 -17.84 -1.59 -5.85
N LYS A 169 -18.94 -2.37 -5.79
CA LYS A 169 -19.85 -2.31 -4.63
C LYS A 169 -19.06 -2.68 -3.35
N PRO A 170 -18.95 -1.80 -2.35
CA PRO A 170 -18.25 -2.14 -1.12
C PRO A 170 -19.00 -3.28 -0.42
N GLN A 171 -18.31 -4.39 -0.18
CA GLN A 171 -18.88 -5.56 0.51
C GLN A 171 -18.90 -5.35 2.04
N VAL A 172 -18.19 -4.34 2.55
CA VAL A 172 -18.03 -4.07 3.99
C VAL A 172 -18.40 -2.63 4.31
N ASN A 173 -19.45 -2.45 5.13
CA ASN A 173 -19.73 -1.19 5.81
C ASN A 173 -18.64 -0.92 6.86
N ARG A 174 -17.56 -0.24 6.46
CA ARG A 174 -16.47 0.15 7.36
C ARG A 174 -17.00 1.11 8.43
N ALA A 175 -16.58 0.90 9.68
CA ALA A 175 -16.86 1.85 10.75
C ALA A 175 -16.24 3.21 10.43
N LYS A 176 -16.97 4.31 10.68
CA LYS A 176 -16.40 5.66 10.56
C LYS A 176 -15.33 5.86 11.65
N PRO A 177 -14.15 6.42 11.34
CA PRO A 177 -13.13 6.73 12.33
C PRO A 177 -13.65 7.61 13.46
N GLY A 178 -13.33 7.23 14.70
CA GLY A 178 -13.65 7.98 15.91
C GLY A 178 -12.44 8.15 16.82
N LYS A 179 -12.68 8.64 18.04
CA LYS A 179 -11.64 8.79 19.06
C LYS A 179 -11.21 7.42 19.60
N ILE A 180 -9.89 7.17 19.64
CA ILE A 180 -9.32 5.96 20.23
C ILE A 180 -9.74 5.80 21.69
N GLN A 181 -10.17 4.59 22.04
CA GLN A 181 -10.54 4.24 23.41
C GLN A 181 -9.38 3.47 24.03
N PHE A 182 -8.85 3.95 25.16
CA PHE A 182 -7.71 3.33 25.84
C PHE A 182 -7.81 3.49 27.38
N ASN A 183 -6.95 2.78 28.10
CA ASN A 183 -6.84 2.82 29.55
C ASN A 183 -5.43 3.26 29.99
N PRO A 184 -5.22 4.55 30.33
CA PRO A 184 -3.90 5.06 30.69
C PRO A 184 -3.35 4.50 32.00
N GLU A 185 -4.21 4.06 32.92
CA GLU A 185 -3.77 3.51 34.22
C GLU A 185 -3.16 2.10 34.10
N ARG A 186 -3.21 1.49 32.91
CA ARG A 186 -2.50 0.25 32.57
C ARG A 186 -1.09 0.49 32.02
N PHE A 187 -0.68 1.74 31.84
CA PHE A 187 0.68 2.11 31.41
C PHE A 187 1.72 1.66 32.45
N PHE A 188 2.91 1.28 31.99
CA PHE A 188 4.05 0.94 32.83
C PHE A 188 5.30 1.72 32.36
N ASN A 189 6.19 2.04 33.30
CA ASN A 189 7.53 2.51 32.96
C ASN A 189 8.44 1.29 32.81
N GLY A 190 9.27 1.25 31.76
CA GLY A 190 10.20 0.15 31.52
C GLY A 190 10.54 -0.03 30.04
N GLN A 191 10.95 -1.25 29.67
CA GLN A 191 11.21 -1.64 28.29
C GLN A 191 10.52 -2.97 27.95
N LEU A 192 10.36 -3.23 26.65
CA LEU A 192 10.03 -4.54 26.08
C LEU A 192 11.03 -4.82 24.96
N LYS A 193 11.77 -5.92 25.05
CA LYS A 193 12.74 -6.32 24.03
C LYS A 193 12.17 -7.45 23.16
N TYR A 194 12.24 -7.30 21.84
CA TYR A 194 11.71 -8.26 20.89
C TYR A 194 12.81 -8.84 20.00
N ARG A 195 12.71 -10.15 19.75
CA ARG A 195 13.37 -10.81 18.64
C ARG A 195 12.56 -10.52 17.39
N MET A 196 13.22 -10.01 16.35
CA MET A 196 12.64 -9.89 15.02
C MET A 196 13.04 -11.06 14.16
N SER A 197 12.04 -11.71 13.54
CA SER A 197 12.21 -12.87 12.68
C SER A 197 11.60 -12.60 11.30
N MET A 198 12.30 -13.01 10.24
CA MET A 198 11.80 -13.01 8.87
C MET A 198 11.69 -14.45 8.35
N ARG A 199 10.50 -14.87 7.92
CA ARG A 199 10.22 -16.27 7.48
C ARG A 199 10.64 -17.33 8.51
N GLY A 200 10.44 -17.03 9.79
CA GLY A 200 10.81 -17.89 10.92
C GLY A 200 12.30 -17.90 11.30
N LYS A 201 13.17 -17.17 10.58
CA LYS A 201 14.57 -17.00 10.95
C LYS A 201 14.77 -15.70 11.74
N PRO A 202 15.41 -15.70 12.91
CA PRO A 202 15.82 -14.48 13.61
C PRO A 202 16.76 -13.66 12.72
N VAL A 203 16.55 -12.34 12.65
CA VAL A 203 17.31 -11.40 11.81
C VAL A 203 17.77 -10.14 12.56
N GLY A 204 17.45 -10.05 13.85
CA GLY A 204 17.91 -9.00 14.77
C GLY A 204 16.88 -8.71 15.84
N GLU A 205 16.93 -7.50 16.41
CA GLU A 205 16.18 -7.15 17.62
C GLU A 205 15.57 -5.75 17.53
N SER A 206 14.51 -5.54 18.32
CA SER A 206 13.88 -4.23 18.55
C SER A 206 13.60 -4.05 20.04
N THR A 207 13.97 -2.90 20.61
CA THR A 207 13.69 -2.57 22.02
C THR A 207 12.77 -1.36 22.10
N HIS A 208 11.62 -1.54 22.74
CA HIS A 208 10.61 -0.50 22.95
C HIS A 208 10.70 -0.01 24.40
N TYR A 209 10.99 1.27 24.60
CA TYR A 209 11.05 1.95 25.90
C TYR A 209 9.78 2.75 26.15
N PHE A 210 9.30 2.72 27.39
CA PHE A 210 8.06 3.36 27.84
C PHE A 210 8.35 4.19 29.09
N LYS A 211 8.05 5.50 29.04
CA LYS A 211 8.17 6.41 30.19
C LYS A 211 6.97 7.36 30.28
N ARG A 212 6.34 7.46 31.46
CA ARG A 212 5.36 8.52 31.76
C ARG A 212 6.09 9.70 32.37
N GLN A 213 5.87 10.90 31.84
CA GLN A 213 6.43 12.15 32.36
C GLN A 213 5.32 13.20 32.46
N GLY A 214 4.84 13.43 33.68
CA GLY A 214 3.65 14.24 33.92
C GLY A 214 2.43 13.63 33.21
N ASN A 215 1.81 14.39 32.30
CA ASN A 215 0.68 13.90 31.50
C ASN A 215 1.11 13.02 30.32
N ASP A 216 2.38 13.01 29.93
CA ASP A 216 2.80 12.54 28.61
C ASP A 216 3.39 11.13 28.65
N PHE A 217 3.15 10.38 27.58
CA PHE A 217 3.80 9.11 27.30
C PHE A 217 4.94 9.36 26.30
N LEU A 218 6.16 9.16 26.78
CA LEU A 218 7.39 9.20 26.00
C LEU A 218 7.71 7.76 25.61
N LEU A 219 7.78 7.52 24.31
CA LEU A 219 8.01 6.23 23.68
C LEU A 219 9.31 6.32 22.88
N HIS A 220 10.16 5.32 22.99
CA HIS A 220 11.38 5.23 22.17
C HIS A 220 11.51 3.80 21.65
N GLU A 221 11.72 3.62 20.35
CA GLU A 221 12.01 2.32 19.72
C GLU A 221 13.42 2.38 19.15
N LYS A 222 14.24 1.36 19.47
CA LYS A 222 15.52 1.13 18.82
C LYS A 222 15.54 -0.24 18.15
N THR A 223 15.74 -0.29 16.84
CA THR A 223 15.64 -1.51 16.02
C THR A 223 16.89 -1.70 15.17
N VAL A 224 17.56 -2.86 15.29
CA VAL A 224 18.83 -3.17 14.60
C VAL A 224 18.77 -4.52 13.90
N LEU A 225 18.77 -4.51 12.56
CA LEU A 225 18.75 -5.68 11.69
C LEU A 225 19.87 -5.54 10.64
N LYS A 226 21.06 -6.07 10.96
CA LYS A 226 22.29 -5.85 10.17
C LYS A 226 22.14 -6.28 8.71
N ASP A 227 21.60 -7.47 8.48
CA ASP A 227 21.44 -8.07 7.14
C ASP A 227 20.48 -7.28 6.22
N PHE A 228 19.70 -6.35 6.79
CA PHE A 228 18.75 -5.50 6.08
C PHE A 228 19.19 -4.03 6.02
N ASN A 229 20.38 -3.71 6.53
CA ASN A 229 20.87 -2.33 6.72
C ASN A 229 19.84 -1.46 7.48
N ILE A 230 19.24 -2.02 8.53
CA ILE A 230 18.30 -1.33 9.42
C ILE A 230 19.01 -1.05 10.75
N ASP A 231 19.11 0.23 11.10
CA ASP A 231 19.49 0.75 12.42
C ASP A 231 18.61 1.98 12.62
N ALA A 232 17.51 1.82 13.33
CA ALA A 232 16.44 2.80 13.45
C ALA A 232 16.28 3.23 14.91
N ASP A 233 16.24 4.54 15.13
CA ASP A 233 16.01 5.19 16.43
C ASP A 233 14.78 6.09 16.27
N ILE A 234 13.68 5.76 16.94
CA ILE A 234 12.37 6.42 16.80
C ILE A 234 11.92 6.92 18.17
N ASN A 235 11.63 8.22 18.30
CA ASN A 235 11.13 8.83 19.53
C ASN A 235 9.75 9.44 19.29
N VAL A 236 8.76 9.08 20.09
CA VAL A 236 7.38 9.56 19.96
C VAL A 236 6.87 10.08 21.30
N VAL A 237 6.18 11.21 21.27
CA VAL A 237 5.49 11.78 22.45
C VAL A 237 4.01 11.91 22.13
N VAL A 238 3.18 11.33 22.98
CA VAL A 238 1.71 11.47 22.94
C VAL A 238 1.18 11.93 24.29
N ASP A 239 0.06 12.63 24.26
CA ASP A 239 -0.70 13.00 25.45
C ASP A 239 -1.32 11.75 26.11
N GLY A 240 -0.98 11.48 27.37
CA GLY A 240 -1.41 10.28 28.08
C GLY A 240 -2.88 10.27 28.53
N LYS A 241 -3.65 11.35 28.31
CA LYS A 241 -5.12 11.39 28.56
C LYS A 241 -5.93 11.32 27.28
N THR A 242 -5.43 11.89 26.19
CA THR A 242 -6.18 11.98 24.92
C THR A 242 -5.65 11.07 23.82
N PHE A 243 -4.43 10.53 23.97
CA PHE A 243 -3.65 9.86 22.93
C PHE A 243 -3.26 10.78 21.75
N SER A 244 -3.46 12.10 21.90
CA SER A 244 -3.12 13.07 20.87
C SER A 244 -1.61 13.09 20.63
N PRO A 245 -1.13 13.06 19.38
CA PRO A 245 0.30 13.17 19.11
C PRO A 245 0.82 14.56 19.43
N LYS A 246 2.07 14.63 19.89
CA LYS A 246 2.81 15.86 20.19
C LYS A 246 4.11 15.95 19.39
N LYS A 247 4.87 14.85 19.33
CA LYS A 247 6.17 14.78 18.64
C LYS A 247 6.42 13.40 18.06
N MET A 248 7.12 13.33 16.93
CA MET A 248 7.69 12.12 16.34
C MET A 248 9.04 12.47 15.72
N GLU A 249 10.09 11.77 16.11
CA GLU A 249 11.40 11.82 15.49
C GLU A 249 11.82 10.42 15.07
N MET A 250 12.52 10.31 13.94
CA MET A 250 13.17 9.07 13.52
C MET A 250 14.50 9.38 12.86
N LYS A 251 15.55 8.65 13.22
CA LYS A 251 16.89 8.74 12.62
C LYS A 251 17.44 7.34 12.29
N GLY A 252 18.48 7.33 11.47
CA GLY A 252 19.28 6.14 11.18
C GLY A 252 19.09 5.66 9.74
N SER A 253 18.94 4.34 9.55
CA SER A 253 18.80 3.69 8.25
C SER A 253 17.66 2.67 8.25
N MET A 254 16.93 2.60 7.14
CA MET A 254 16.04 1.49 6.80
C MET A 254 16.32 1.02 5.36
N GLY A 255 17.48 0.40 5.16
CA GLY A 255 18.04 0.13 3.83
C GLY A 255 18.65 1.36 3.15
N ALA A 256 18.16 2.56 3.49
CA ALA A 256 18.73 3.86 3.15
C ALA A 256 18.46 4.87 4.29
N PRO A 257 19.12 6.05 4.31
CA PRO A 257 19.00 7.02 5.40
C PRO A 257 17.57 7.49 5.68
N VAL A 258 17.27 7.68 6.96
CA VAL A 258 16.00 8.19 7.48
C VAL A 258 16.25 9.39 8.39
N ASP A 259 15.47 10.45 8.19
CA ASP A 259 15.40 11.64 9.05
C ASP A 259 13.98 12.19 9.02
N ILE A 260 13.22 11.91 10.08
CA ILE A 260 11.85 12.40 10.27
C ILE A 260 11.86 13.24 11.54
N GLN A 261 11.30 14.44 11.48
CA GLN A 261 11.08 15.30 12.64
C GLN A 261 9.74 15.98 12.45
N LEU A 262 8.79 15.67 13.31
CA LEU A 262 7.41 16.13 13.23
C LEU A 262 6.94 16.60 14.61
N ALA A 263 6.28 17.75 14.63
CA ALA A 263 5.65 18.33 15.80
C ALA A 263 4.17 18.61 15.51
N TRP A 264 3.33 18.45 16.53
CA TRP A 264 1.89 18.69 16.46
C TRP A 264 1.47 19.82 17.39
N SER A 265 0.64 20.74 16.88
CA SER A 265 -0.12 21.72 17.66
C SER A 265 -1.49 21.87 17.02
N ASP A 266 -2.57 21.77 17.78
CA ASP A 266 -3.93 22.11 17.34
C ASP A 266 -4.37 21.41 16.04
N GLN A 267 -4.08 20.10 15.96
CA GLN A 267 -4.31 19.22 14.80
C GLN A 267 -3.43 19.55 13.56
N GLN A 268 -2.60 20.57 13.61
CA GLN A 268 -1.57 20.82 12.60
C GLN A 268 -0.33 19.97 12.88
N VAL A 269 0.15 19.21 11.89
CA VAL A 269 1.47 18.59 11.90
C VAL A 269 2.45 19.40 11.04
N ARG A 270 3.65 19.65 11.55
CA ARG A 270 4.72 20.37 10.85
C ARG A 270 6.07 19.69 11.02
N GLY A 271 6.95 19.89 10.03
CA GLY A 271 8.35 19.45 10.07
C GLY A 271 8.80 18.87 8.75
N HIS A 272 9.46 17.71 8.78
CA HIS A 272 9.94 17.01 7.58
C HIS A 272 9.91 15.49 7.72
N SER A 273 9.99 14.81 6.58
CA SER A 273 10.14 13.35 6.50
C SER A 273 11.06 12.99 5.33
N LEU A 274 12.21 12.39 5.64
CA LEU A 274 13.10 11.70 4.71
C LEU A 274 13.00 10.20 5.01
N MET A 275 12.56 9.44 4.03
CA MET A 275 12.38 7.98 4.12
C MET A 275 12.50 7.40 2.70
N SER A 276 13.12 6.23 2.57
CA SER A 276 13.12 5.49 1.30
C SER A 276 11.71 5.01 0.95
N ARG A 277 11.29 5.20 -0.30
CA ARG A 277 9.91 4.96 -0.73
C ARG A 277 9.87 4.25 -2.06
N ALA A 278 8.76 3.57 -2.33
CA ALA A 278 8.47 3.01 -3.64
C ALA A 278 8.61 4.08 -4.73
N GLN A 279 9.05 3.68 -5.93
CA GLN A 279 9.40 4.59 -7.04
C GLN A 279 8.27 5.57 -7.41
N PHE A 280 7.02 5.19 -7.14
CA PHE A 280 5.82 5.97 -7.41
C PHE A 280 5.46 7.04 -6.36
N LYS A 281 6.23 7.16 -5.27
CA LYS A 281 6.05 8.20 -4.25
C LYS A 281 7.13 9.28 -4.39
N THR A 282 6.83 10.48 -3.88
CA THR A 282 7.79 11.58 -3.76
C THR A 282 9.06 11.12 -3.04
N GLN A 283 10.19 11.21 -3.75
CA GLN A 283 11.52 10.85 -3.26
C GLN A 283 12.17 12.01 -2.49
N GLY A 284 13.20 11.69 -1.71
CA GLY A 284 13.94 12.69 -0.93
C GLY A 284 13.19 13.22 0.29
N LYS A 285 13.69 14.32 0.85
CA LYS A 285 13.19 14.93 2.08
C LYS A 285 11.98 15.81 1.79
N ILE A 286 10.80 15.40 2.24
CA ILE A 286 9.58 16.21 2.09
C ILE A 286 9.40 17.18 3.26
N LYS A 287 8.99 18.42 2.97
CA LYS A 287 8.44 19.33 3.98
C LYS A 287 7.01 18.88 4.33
N VAL A 288 6.68 18.89 5.61
CA VAL A 288 5.35 18.61 6.13
C VAL A 288 4.79 19.89 6.76
N ASP A 289 3.63 20.31 6.28
CA ASP A 289 2.78 21.32 6.92
C ASP A 289 1.33 20.99 6.56
N ARG A 290 0.61 20.31 7.44
CA ARG A 290 -0.71 19.73 7.15
C ARG A 290 -1.65 19.84 8.33
N LYS A 291 -2.87 20.32 8.08
CA LYS A 291 -3.98 20.21 9.05
C LYS A 291 -4.58 18.80 8.97
N LEU A 292 -4.70 18.14 10.11
CA LEU A 292 -5.33 16.84 10.26
C LEU A 292 -6.77 16.99 10.76
N SER A 293 -7.57 15.94 10.62
CA SER A 293 -8.88 15.86 11.26
C SER A 293 -8.75 15.67 12.78
N PRO A 294 -9.81 15.95 13.57
CA PRO A 294 -9.83 15.65 14.99
C PRO A 294 -9.60 14.16 15.28
N ASN A 295 -8.98 13.87 16.43
CA ASN A 295 -8.69 12.52 16.93
C ASN A 295 -7.72 11.66 16.10
N VAL A 296 -6.99 12.25 15.14
CA VAL A 296 -5.94 11.52 14.42
C VAL A 296 -4.78 11.18 15.36
N VAL A 297 -4.44 9.90 15.45
CA VAL A 297 -3.35 9.35 16.29
C VAL A 297 -2.06 9.17 15.48
N GLU A 298 -0.89 9.18 16.10
CA GLU A 298 0.35 8.82 15.41
C GLU A 298 0.48 7.29 15.34
N ARG A 299 0.89 6.79 14.16
CA ARG A 299 0.99 5.36 13.83
C ARG A 299 1.85 4.57 14.82
N THR A 300 3.10 4.98 15.04
CA THR A 300 4.06 4.24 15.87
C THR A 300 3.60 4.18 17.33
N ALA A 301 3.12 5.27 17.91
CA ALA A 301 2.51 5.26 19.24
C ALA A 301 1.30 4.32 19.33
N SER A 302 0.45 4.29 18.31
CA SER A 302 -0.71 3.39 18.23
C SER A 302 -0.31 1.91 18.25
N ILE A 303 0.83 1.57 17.65
CA ILE A 303 1.42 0.22 17.60
C ILE A 303 2.07 -0.12 18.96
N MET A 304 2.94 0.74 19.48
CA MET A 304 3.65 0.51 20.75
C MET A 304 2.69 0.40 21.95
N LEU A 305 1.65 1.23 21.98
CA LEU A 305 0.66 1.28 23.07
C LEU A 305 -0.61 0.45 22.79
N ALA A 306 -0.57 -0.48 21.83
CA ALA A 306 -1.72 -1.31 21.48
C ALA A 306 -2.26 -2.13 22.68
N HIS A 307 -1.41 -2.44 23.66
CA HIS A 307 -1.77 -3.07 24.94
C HIS A 307 -2.70 -2.23 25.85
N LEU A 308 -2.77 -0.90 25.66
CA LEU A 308 -3.64 0.00 26.42
C LEU A 308 -5.03 0.17 25.81
N VAL A 309 -5.26 -0.27 24.57
CA VAL A 309 -6.53 -0.08 23.87
C VAL A 309 -7.67 -0.80 24.57
N LYS A 310 -8.79 -0.11 24.74
CA LYS A 310 -10.06 -0.66 25.23
C LYS A 310 -10.77 -1.33 24.07
N LEU A 311 -11.26 -2.55 24.31
CA LEU A 311 -11.86 -3.41 23.29
C LEU A 311 -13.25 -3.80 23.72
N ASP A 312 -14.16 -3.80 22.76
CA ASP A 312 -15.36 -4.60 22.81
C ASP A 312 -15.04 -5.95 22.15
N LYS A 313 -15.41 -7.07 22.80
CA LYS A 313 -15.15 -8.42 22.26
C LYS A 313 -16.04 -8.76 21.06
N GLN A 314 -17.14 -8.04 20.86
CA GLN A 314 -18.13 -8.27 19.81
C GLN A 314 -18.12 -7.17 18.73
N LYS A 315 -17.60 -5.98 19.04
CA LYS A 315 -17.69 -4.80 18.15
C LYS A 315 -16.32 -4.23 17.77
N ALA A 316 -16.03 -4.21 16.47
CA ALA A 316 -14.91 -3.45 15.92
C ALA A 316 -15.20 -1.94 15.95
N PHE A 317 -14.14 -1.13 16.04
CA PHE A 317 -14.22 0.33 15.90
C PHE A 317 -13.09 0.82 15.00
N ALA A 318 -13.25 2.00 14.39
CA ALA A 318 -12.22 2.60 13.57
C ALA A 318 -11.58 3.82 14.26
N VAL A 319 -10.30 4.02 14.02
CA VAL A 319 -9.55 5.25 14.30
C VAL A 319 -8.87 5.71 13.02
N GLN A 320 -8.51 6.98 12.92
CA GLN A 320 -7.64 7.43 11.83
C GLN A 320 -6.24 7.64 12.39
N TRP A 321 -5.23 7.00 11.79
CA TRP A 321 -3.83 7.27 12.12
C TRP A 321 -3.15 8.14 11.06
N TYR A 322 -2.12 8.86 11.47
CA TYR A 322 -1.20 9.56 10.59
C TYR A 322 0.14 8.82 10.54
N ASN A 323 0.65 8.62 9.33
CA ASN A 323 1.92 7.94 9.07
C ASN A 323 3.03 8.95 8.75
N GLY A 324 3.93 9.19 9.71
CA GLY A 324 5.06 10.10 9.51
C GLY A 324 6.02 9.70 8.38
N TYR A 325 6.01 8.44 7.96
CA TYR A 325 6.91 7.92 6.92
C TYR A 325 6.54 8.40 5.51
N ASP A 326 5.25 8.62 5.24
CA ASP A 326 4.76 9.05 3.92
C ASP A 326 3.75 10.21 3.94
N ASN A 327 3.54 10.87 5.09
CA ASN A 327 2.63 12.01 5.27
C ASN A 327 1.15 11.68 4.92
N THR A 328 0.78 10.40 4.96
CA THR A 328 -0.60 9.95 4.70
C THR A 328 -1.39 9.76 5.99
N THR A 329 -2.72 9.79 5.85
CA THR A 329 -3.66 9.36 6.90
C THR A 329 -4.35 8.10 6.42
N ARG A 330 -4.61 7.14 7.32
CA ARG A 330 -5.34 5.90 7.02
C ARG A 330 -6.34 5.57 8.11
N ASP A 331 -7.46 5.02 7.70
CA ASP A 331 -8.49 4.52 8.59
C ASP A 331 -8.13 3.09 9.01
N ILE A 332 -8.07 2.86 10.32
CA ILE A 332 -7.62 1.63 10.95
C ILE A 332 -8.79 1.04 11.75
N GLU A 333 -9.25 -0.11 11.31
CA GLU A 333 -10.25 -0.90 12.03
C GLU A 333 -9.54 -1.75 13.09
N ILE A 334 -9.91 -1.53 14.35
CA ILE A 334 -9.42 -2.24 15.52
C ILE A 334 -10.49 -3.24 15.97
N SER A 335 -10.11 -4.51 16.06
CA SER A 335 -11.02 -5.59 16.44
C SER A 335 -10.36 -6.62 17.36
N TYR A 336 -11.16 -7.17 18.27
CA TYR A 336 -10.79 -8.34 19.07
C TYR A 336 -10.78 -9.62 18.20
N GLN A 337 -9.84 -10.53 18.46
CA GLN A 337 -9.59 -11.71 17.62
C GLN A 337 -9.51 -13.02 18.43
N GLY A 338 -10.10 -13.05 19.62
CA GLY A 338 -10.10 -14.22 20.50
C GLY A 338 -8.93 -14.24 21.49
N GLU A 339 -8.86 -15.33 22.25
CA GLU A 339 -7.82 -15.60 23.25
C GLU A 339 -6.93 -16.75 22.78
N GLU A 340 -5.65 -16.72 23.16
CA GLU A 340 -4.66 -17.73 22.77
C GLU A 340 -3.56 -17.80 23.82
N LYS A 341 -3.09 -19.01 24.14
CA LYS A 341 -1.87 -19.19 24.94
C LYS A 341 -0.68 -19.15 23.99
N VAL A 342 0.23 -18.19 24.21
CA VAL A 342 1.36 -17.93 23.33
C VAL A 342 2.66 -18.27 24.05
N VAL A 343 3.54 -18.97 23.35
CA VAL A 343 4.93 -19.20 23.77
C VAL A 343 5.82 -18.26 22.96
N VAL A 344 6.70 -17.52 23.65
CA VAL A 344 7.74 -16.64 23.09
C VAL A 344 9.02 -16.83 23.92
N PRO A 345 10.18 -16.28 23.51
CA PRO A 345 11.42 -16.41 24.29
C PRO A 345 11.32 -15.97 25.76
N ALA A 346 10.49 -14.94 26.07
CA ALA A 346 10.20 -14.47 27.43
C ALA A 346 9.33 -15.43 28.27
N GLY A 347 8.83 -16.54 27.71
CA GLY A 347 8.01 -17.53 28.40
C GLY A 347 6.64 -17.77 27.76
N THR A 348 5.72 -18.33 28.55
CA THR A 348 4.35 -18.67 28.11
C THR A 348 3.34 -17.74 28.75
N PHE A 349 2.45 -17.16 27.93
CA PHE A 349 1.48 -16.15 28.36
C PHE A 349 0.06 -16.53 27.93
N ASP A 350 -0.91 -16.35 28.84
CA ASP A 350 -2.32 -16.29 28.46
C ASP A 350 -2.61 -14.92 27.85
N THR A 351 -2.97 -14.89 26.56
CA THR A 351 -3.14 -13.64 25.80
C THR A 351 -4.55 -13.45 25.26
N TYR A 352 -4.87 -12.20 24.91
CA TYR A 352 -5.90 -11.88 23.94
C TYR A 352 -5.29 -11.24 22.70
N LYS A 353 -5.95 -11.43 21.56
CA LYS A 353 -5.48 -10.95 20.26
C LYS A 353 -6.28 -9.71 19.83
N ILE A 354 -5.58 -8.72 19.28
CA ILE A 354 -6.18 -7.58 18.58
C ILE A 354 -5.62 -7.43 17.19
N ARG A 355 -6.48 -7.13 16.22
CA ARG A 355 -6.08 -6.81 14.84
C ARG A 355 -6.24 -5.32 14.61
N TYR A 356 -5.21 -4.71 14.02
CA TYR A 356 -5.29 -3.40 13.38
C TYR A 356 -5.31 -3.63 11.87
N GLN A 357 -6.42 -3.29 11.22
CA GLN A 357 -6.67 -3.57 9.81
C GLN A 357 -6.74 -2.28 9.00
N GLY A 358 -6.11 -2.23 7.81
CA GLY A 358 -6.01 -1.05 6.95
C GLY A 358 -4.66 -0.30 7.01
N GLY A 359 -3.71 -0.80 7.81
CA GLY A 359 -2.45 -0.11 8.11
C GLY A 359 -1.43 -0.02 6.98
N ALA A 360 -1.48 -0.95 6.01
CA ALA A 360 -0.50 -1.14 4.95
C ALA A 360 0.96 -1.26 5.47
N PRO A 361 1.31 -2.37 6.18
CA PRO A 361 0.51 -3.58 6.40
C PRO A 361 -0.40 -3.51 7.65
N SER A 362 -1.43 -4.35 7.64
CA SER A 362 -2.23 -4.68 8.82
C SER A 362 -1.42 -5.53 9.82
N GLN A 363 -1.79 -5.52 11.10
CA GLN A 363 -1.02 -6.16 12.17
C GLN A 363 -1.93 -6.89 13.16
N LEU A 364 -1.40 -7.96 13.78
CA LEU A 364 -2.04 -8.71 14.86
C LEU A 364 -1.13 -8.67 16.09
N PHE A 365 -1.65 -8.16 17.20
CA PHE A 365 -0.93 -8.05 18.47
C PHE A 365 -1.50 -9.05 19.47
N TYR A 366 -0.61 -9.77 20.13
CA TYR A 366 -0.94 -10.67 21.23
C TYR A 366 -0.58 -9.98 22.53
N ILE A 367 -1.57 -9.78 23.40
CA ILE A 367 -1.44 -9.00 24.62
C ILE A 367 -1.62 -9.91 25.83
N ALA A 368 -0.60 -9.98 26.68
CA ALA A 368 -0.66 -10.73 27.94
C ALA A 368 -1.76 -10.17 28.86
N LYS A 369 -2.56 -11.07 29.44
CA LYS A 369 -3.54 -10.71 30.47
C LYS A 369 -2.83 -10.24 31.75
N GLY A 370 -3.39 -9.24 32.41
CA GLY A 370 -2.84 -8.69 33.65
C GLY A 370 -3.19 -7.23 33.89
N LYS A 371 -2.77 -6.71 35.06
CA LYS A 371 -2.97 -5.31 35.46
C LYS A 371 -2.22 -4.36 34.52
N GLN A 372 -0.92 -4.61 34.32
CA GLN A 372 -0.05 -3.96 33.33
C GLN A 372 0.19 -4.96 32.17
N PRO A 373 -0.62 -4.91 31.10
CA PRO A 373 -0.49 -5.81 29.97
C PRO A 373 0.76 -5.47 29.15
N LYS A 374 1.40 -6.49 28.59
CA LYS A 374 2.50 -6.34 27.63
C LYS A 374 2.03 -6.87 26.26
N VAL A 375 2.48 -6.24 25.18
CA VAL A 375 2.47 -6.90 23.86
C VAL A 375 3.57 -7.96 23.91
N VAL A 376 3.23 -9.24 23.71
CA VAL A 376 4.20 -10.35 23.77
C VAL A 376 4.61 -10.86 22.40
N LYS A 377 3.76 -10.66 21.38
CA LYS A 377 4.00 -11.08 20.00
C LYS A 377 3.30 -10.12 19.04
N ILE A 378 3.94 -9.81 17.92
CA ILE A 378 3.36 -9.01 16.82
C ILE A 378 3.55 -9.77 15.51
N GLU A 379 2.45 -10.08 14.83
CA GLU A 379 2.47 -10.61 13.46
C GLU A 379 2.12 -9.50 12.47
N VAL A 380 2.94 -9.36 11.43
CA VAL A 380 2.68 -8.41 10.35
C VAL A 380 1.91 -9.13 9.25
N ILE A 381 0.62 -8.83 9.10
CA ILE A 381 -0.30 -9.57 8.24
C ILE A 381 0.15 -9.46 6.78
N ALA A 382 0.14 -10.60 6.08
CA ALA A 382 0.62 -10.76 4.70
C ALA A 382 2.10 -10.40 4.48
N SER A 383 2.89 -10.40 5.55
CA SER A 383 4.31 -10.12 5.54
C SER A 383 5.05 -11.22 6.32
N PRO A 384 6.30 -11.57 5.99
CA PRO A 384 7.01 -12.64 6.69
C PRO A 384 7.62 -12.21 8.03
N TRP A 385 7.29 -11.02 8.52
CA TRP A 385 7.84 -10.42 9.74
C TRP A 385 7.05 -10.81 10.99
N LEU A 386 7.79 -11.23 12.00
CA LEU A 386 7.31 -11.62 13.32
C LEU A 386 8.18 -10.95 14.40
N TYR A 387 7.54 -10.48 15.46
CA TYR A 387 8.19 -9.95 16.67
C TYR A 387 7.78 -10.83 17.85
N GLU A 388 8.74 -11.27 18.66
CA GLU A 388 8.52 -12.14 19.82
C GLU A 388 9.26 -11.59 21.04
N LEU A 389 8.58 -11.41 22.17
CA LEU A 389 9.16 -10.85 23.38
C LEU A 389 10.27 -11.74 23.94
N ILE A 390 11.39 -11.11 24.30
CA ILE A 390 12.55 -11.69 24.99
C ILE A 390 12.57 -11.27 26.47
N GLU A 391 12.23 -10.00 26.77
CA GLU A 391 12.33 -9.36 28.10
C GLU A 391 11.22 -8.29 28.27
#